data_AF-A0A1E4GK15-F1
#
_entry.id   AF-A0A1E4GK15-F1
#
_cell.length_a   1.000
_cell.length_b   1.000
_cell.length_c   1.000
_cell.angle_alpha   90.00
_cell.angle_beta   90.00
_cell.angle_gamma   90.00
#
_symmetry.space_group_name_H-M   'P 1'
#
loop_
_entity.id
_entity.type
_entity.pdbx_description
1 polymer ?
#
loop_
_entity_poly.entity_id
_entity_poly.type
_entity_poly.pdbx_seq_one_letter_code
_entity_poly.pdbx_strand_id
1 'polypeptide(L)'
;MSYLNTFPVSYKVRGKRVLIVGGGAEALNKARLLAKTTAAVTVLSRRIEADFSGLEVSLAERPLDGGDLDGAALVFVAEMGADAELAKAEARRRGIPLNVVDVPAECDFYTPSIVERAPLTVAISTEGDAPVLARLVRARIEAMLAPGLGKIASLAGGLRQTAESLIHDGAQRRRFYEALVTSPAIADAVARGEGLAAGEKLLARHADGQGEGAVWLIGAGPGAEDLLTLRAQRLLQEADVIVHDQLVPAGVVEMGRRDAERIDVGKAKGHHSFSQAQINTLIVRLARQGKHVARLKAGDPMVLGRAGEEIAALRRAGVDYQIVPGVSAALAAAAETATPVTLRKVSSGLVLATAHGADNGELAHWAALAQAGLTLALYMGKSIAAEVATRLIGQGAPAGLPVGIAVNAGRVGASHYAGTLGALAGGAADFADGPAVILIGEAVAAGDWAQALPLAAERAKVA
;
A
#
# COMPACT_ATOMS: atom_id res chain seq x y z
N MET A 1 -15.28 11.86 -16.40
CA MET A 1 -15.30 10.63 -15.57
C MET A 1 -16.45 9.77 -16.08
N SER A 2 -16.23 8.48 -16.32
CA SER A 2 -17.34 7.55 -16.58
C SER A 2 -18.00 7.18 -15.25
N TYR A 3 -19.32 7.01 -15.24
CA TYR A 3 -20.07 6.53 -14.07
C TYR A 3 -20.39 5.05 -14.25
N LEU A 4 -20.45 4.30 -13.15
CA LEU A 4 -20.96 2.92 -13.15
C LEU A 4 -22.48 2.94 -13.19
N ASN A 5 -23.09 2.16 -14.09
CA ASN A 5 -24.54 2.01 -14.19
C ASN A 5 -25.07 0.83 -13.37
N THR A 6 -24.15 0.02 -12.82
CA THR A 6 -24.46 -1.18 -12.04
C THR A 6 -23.89 -1.11 -10.63
N PHE A 7 -24.62 -1.67 -9.66
CA PHE A 7 -24.15 -1.84 -8.28
C PHE A 7 -23.82 -3.33 -8.03
N PRO A 8 -22.55 -3.69 -7.79
CA PRO A 8 -22.14 -5.08 -7.66
C PRO A 8 -22.60 -5.65 -6.30
N VAL A 9 -23.51 -6.62 -6.33
CA VAL A 9 -24.04 -7.32 -5.15
C VAL A 9 -24.05 -8.82 -5.34
N SER A 10 -23.89 -9.58 -4.25
CA SER A 10 -24.09 -11.03 -4.24
C SER A 10 -25.52 -11.36 -3.79
N TYR A 11 -26.33 -11.91 -4.70
CA TYR A 11 -27.71 -12.29 -4.42
C TYR A 11 -27.78 -13.63 -3.66
N LYS A 12 -28.53 -13.70 -2.55
CA LYS A 12 -28.67 -14.94 -1.76
C LYS A 12 -29.66 -15.90 -2.43
N VAL A 13 -29.14 -17.00 -2.97
CA VAL A 13 -29.95 -18.00 -3.71
C VAL A 13 -30.15 -19.33 -2.98
N ARG A 14 -29.67 -19.48 -1.73
CA ARG A 14 -29.81 -20.75 -0.98
C ARG A 14 -31.26 -21.17 -0.82
N GLY A 15 -31.62 -22.31 -1.41
CA GLY A 15 -32.98 -22.87 -1.39
C GLY A 15 -34.01 -22.04 -2.16
N LYS A 16 -33.58 -21.02 -2.92
CA LYS A 16 -34.46 -20.19 -3.75
C LYS A 16 -34.62 -20.82 -5.12
N ARG A 17 -35.82 -20.68 -5.70
CA ARG A 17 -36.11 -21.15 -7.05
C ARG A 17 -35.54 -20.19 -8.08
N VAL A 18 -34.84 -20.71 -9.09
CA VAL A 18 -34.35 -19.94 -10.25
C VAL A 18 -34.88 -20.61 -11.51
N LEU A 19 -35.56 -19.84 -12.36
CA LEU A 19 -36.14 -20.35 -13.59
C LEU A 19 -35.27 -19.97 -14.79
N ILE A 20 -35.01 -20.92 -15.67
CA ILE A 20 -34.40 -20.72 -16.98
C ILE A 20 -35.45 -21.10 -18.03
N VAL A 21 -35.81 -20.17 -18.89
CA VAL A 21 -36.70 -20.39 -20.04
C VAL A 21 -35.81 -20.55 -21.27
N GLY A 22 -35.86 -21.74 -21.89
CA GLY A 22 -34.98 -22.12 -23.00
C GLY A 22 -34.40 -23.52 -22.84
N GLY A 23 -34.37 -24.30 -23.92
CA GLY A 23 -33.82 -25.65 -23.95
C GLY A 23 -32.51 -25.81 -24.73
N GLY A 24 -31.94 -24.71 -25.23
CA GLY A 24 -30.76 -24.68 -26.10
C GLY A 24 -29.42 -24.45 -25.38
N ALA A 25 -28.37 -24.17 -26.17
CA ALA A 25 -27.00 -23.99 -25.67
C ALA A 25 -26.85 -22.81 -24.69
N GLU A 26 -27.59 -21.72 -24.89
CA GLU A 26 -27.58 -20.56 -24.00
C GLU A 26 -28.16 -20.89 -22.61
N ALA A 27 -29.26 -21.63 -22.58
CA ALA A 27 -29.87 -22.12 -21.34
C ALA A 27 -28.90 -23.06 -20.59
N LEU A 28 -28.21 -23.95 -21.32
CA LEU A 28 -27.19 -24.82 -20.73
C LEU A 28 -26.04 -24.01 -20.10
N ASN A 29 -25.60 -22.93 -20.75
CA ASN A 29 -24.55 -22.07 -20.18
C ASN A 29 -25.00 -21.37 -18.89
N LYS A 30 -26.26 -20.93 -18.80
CA LYS A 30 -26.82 -20.37 -17.55
C LYS A 30 -26.99 -21.44 -16.48
N ALA A 31 -27.46 -22.63 -16.86
CA ALA A 31 -27.60 -23.76 -15.94
C ALA A 31 -26.25 -24.16 -15.33
N ARG A 32 -25.17 -24.23 -16.12
CA ARG A 32 -23.80 -24.51 -15.62
C ARG A 32 -23.32 -23.50 -14.59
N LEU A 33 -23.73 -22.24 -14.70
CA LEU A 33 -23.36 -21.21 -13.72
C LEU A 33 -24.16 -21.39 -12.43
N LEU A 34 -25.47 -21.58 -12.54
CA LEU A 34 -26.38 -21.67 -11.41
C LEU A 34 -26.27 -22.99 -10.65
N ALA A 35 -25.92 -24.08 -11.33
CA ALA A 35 -25.66 -25.39 -10.72
C ALA A 35 -24.45 -25.39 -9.77
N LYS A 36 -23.61 -24.35 -9.81
CA LYS A 36 -22.53 -24.14 -8.82
C LYS A 36 -23.01 -23.47 -7.53
N THR A 37 -24.30 -23.18 -7.45
CA THR A 37 -24.93 -22.55 -6.30
C THR A 37 -25.91 -23.52 -5.65
N THR A 38 -26.39 -23.17 -4.45
CA THR A 38 -27.41 -23.95 -3.74
C THR A 38 -28.85 -23.57 -4.14
N ALA A 39 -29.04 -23.05 -5.36
CA ALA A 39 -30.36 -22.67 -5.88
C ALA A 39 -31.11 -23.90 -6.40
N ALA A 40 -32.44 -23.89 -6.27
CA ALA A 40 -33.30 -24.87 -6.95
C ALA A 40 -33.53 -24.40 -8.38
N VAL A 41 -32.70 -24.88 -9.31
CA VAL A 41 -32.74 -24.45 -10.72
C VAL A 41 -33.73 -25.29 -11.50
N THR A 42 -34.63 -24.65 -12.23
CA THR A 42 -35.57 -25.31 -13.15
C THR A 42 -35.34 -24.77 -14.57
N VAL A 43 -35.16 -25.67 -15.54
CA VAL A 43 -35.11 -25.36 -16.97
C VAL A 43 -36.44 -25.76 -17.57
N LEU A 44 -37.11 -24.83 -18.22
CA LEU A 44 -38.40 -25.03 -18.87
C LEU A 44 -38.32 -24.59 -20.32
N SER A 45 -38.72 -25.47 -21.24
CA SER A 45 -38.85 -25.12 -22.66
C SER A 45 -39.78 -26.11 -23.35
N ARG A 46 -40.33 -25.74 -24.51
CA ARG A 46 -41.16 -26.65 -25.31
C ARG A 46 -40.38 -27.84 -25.85
N ARG A 47 -39.08 -27.65 -26.04
CA ARG A 47 -38.16 -28.66 -26.55
C ARG A 47 -36.81 -28.51 -25.87
N ILE A 48 -36.27 -29.58 -25.32
CA ILE A 48 -34.94 -29.58 -24.69
C ILE A 48 -33.96 -30.22 -25.67
N GLU A 49 -33.09 -29.41 -26.27
CA GLU A 49 -32.13 -29.85 -27.29
C GLU A 49 -30.73 -30.07 -26.72
N ALA A 50 -30.36 -29.30 -25.69
CA ALA A 50 -29.07 -29.40 -25.03
C ALA A 50 -29.05 -30.50 -23.95
N ASP A 51 -27.86 -31.04 -23.67
CA ASP A 51 -27.66 -32.07 -22.65
C ASP A 51 -27.41 -31.45 -21.26
N PHE A 52 -28.36 -31.66 -20.35
CA PHE A 52 -28.32 -31.22 -18.95
C PHE A 52 -27.99 -32.36 -17.97
N SER A 53 -27.75 -33.58 -18.43
CA SER A 53 -27.64 -34.79 -17.59
C SER A 53 -26.57 -34.73 -16.50
N GLY A 54 -25.53 -33.91 -16.69
CA GLY A 54 -24.45 -33.69 -15.71
C GLY A 54 -24.71 -32.57 -14.70
N LEU A 55 -25.91 -31.98 -14.66
CA LEU A 55 -26.24 -30.85 -13.80
C LEU A 55 -27.39 -31.19 -12.85
N GLU A 56 -27.29 -30.70 -11.61
CA GLU A 56 -28.37 -30.82 -10.62
C GLU A 56 -29.45 -29.75 -10.89
N VAL A 57 -30.25 -29.98 -11.93
CA VAL A 57 -31.33 -29.08 -12.38
C VAL A 57 -32.61 -29.89 -12.63
N SER A 58 -33.78 -29.29 -12.38
CA SER A 58 -35.06 -29.87 -12.77
C SER A 58 -35.40 -29.48 -14.20
N LEU A 59 -35.84 -30.43 -15.03
CA LEU A 59 -36.23 -30.19 -16.41
C LEU A 59 -37.75 -30.28 -16.59
N ALA A 60 -38.34 -29.36 -17.35
CA ALA A 60 -39.75 -29.36 -17.71
C ALA A 60 -39.91 -29.11 -19.21
N GLU A 61 -40.15 -30.18 -19.99
CA GLU A 61 -40.34 -30.10 -21.43
C GLU A 61 -41.82 -29.89 -21.78
N ARG A 62 -42.27 -28.63 -21.74
CA ARG A 62 -43.64 -28.21 -22.05
C ARG A 62 -43.69 -26.68 -22.27
N PRO A 63 -44.79 -26.13 -22.82
CA PRO A 63 -45.00 -24.69 -22.87
C PRO A 63 -44.99 -24.05 -21.47
N LEU A 64 -44.51 -22.81 -21.42
CA LEU A 64 -44.55 -21.99 -20.21
C LEU A 64 -45.99 -21.56 -19.87
N ASP A 65 -46.34 -21.61 -18.59
CA ASP A 65 -47.52 -20.97 -18.02
C ASP A 65 -47.11 -19.83 -17.08
N GLY A 66 -47.94 -18.80 -16.93
CA GLY A 66 -47.64 -17.64 -16.09
C GLY A 66 -47.43 -18.01 -14.60
N GLY A 67 -48.08 -19.07 -14.13
CA GLY A 67 -47.88 -19.63 -12.78
C GLY A 67 -46.49 -20.24 -12.56
N ASP A 68 -45.75 -20.55 -13.62
CA ASP A 68 -44.41 -21.14 -13.48
C ASP A 68 -43.39 -20.19 -12.84
N LEU A 69 -43.63 -18.87 -12.89
CA LEU A 69 -42.77 -17.88 -12.25
C LEU A 69 -43.10 -17.70 -10.75
N ASP A 70 -44.13 -18.37 -10.22
CA ASP A 70 -44.50 -18.30 -8.82
C ASP A 70 -43.32 -18.69 -7.91
N GLY A 71 -42.94 -17.78 -7.02
CA GLY A 71 -41.85 -17.96 -6.06
C GLY A 71 -40.44 -18.00 -6.66
N ALA A 72 -40.28 -17.72 -7.96
CA ALA A 72 -38.96 -17.58 -8.57
C ALA A 72 -38.25 -16.33 -8.03
N ALA A 73 -36.99 -16.49 -7.62
CA ALA A 73 -36.15 -15.40 -7.14
C ALA A 73 -35.41 -14.69 -8.28
N LEU A 74 -35.10 -15.41 -9.37
CA LEU A 74 -34.46 -14.91 -10.58
C LEU A 74 -35.02 -15.66 -11.79
N VAL A 75 -35.12 -14.97 -12.94
CA VAL A 75 -35.51 -15.56 -14.22
C VAL A 75 -34.43 -15.28 -15.27
N PHE A 76 -34.07 -16.31 -16.02
CA PHE A 76 -33.21 -16.22 -17.20
C PHE A 76 -34.01 -16.61 -18.44
N VAL A 77 -34.02 -15.76 -19.46
CA VAL A 77 -34.64 -16.05 -20.75
C VAL A 77 -33.54 -16.25 -21.78
N ALA A 78 -33.42 -17.48 -22.26
CA ALA A 78 -32.36 -17.99 -23.13
C ALA A 78 -32.93 -18.65 -24.40
N GLU A 79 -34.09 -18.17 -24.83
CA GLU A 79 -34.75 -18.50 -26.09
C GLU A 79 -35.57 -17.30 -26.59
N MET A 80 -36.10 -17.42 -27.80
CA MET A 80 -36.99 -16.43 -28.42
C MET A 80 -38.35 -17.06 -28.71
N GLY A 81 -39.41 -16.24 -28.76
CA GLY A 81 -40.76 -16.69 -29.12
C GLY A 81 -41.79 -16.44 -28.02
N ALA A 82 -42.94 -17.11 -28.11
CA ALA A 82 -44.09 -16.84 -27.24
C ALA A 82 -43.78 -17.06 -25.75
N ASP A 83 -43.03 -18.11 -25.42
CA ASP A 83 -42.69 -18.44 -24.03
C ASP A 83 -41.65 -17.44 -23.48
N ALA A 84 -40.74 -16.94 -24.32
CA ALA A 84 -39.81 -15.88 -23.96
C ALA A 84 -40.54 -14.56 -23.64
N GLU A 85 -41.46 -14.13 -24.51
CA GLU A 85 -42.26 -12.91 -24.30
C GLU A 85 -43.17 -13.02 -23.08
N LEU A 86 -43.78 -14.19 -22.85
CA LEU A 86 -44.56 -14.46 -21.65
C LEU A 86 -43.69 -14.39 -20.38
N ALA A 87 -42.51 -15.02 -20.39
CA ALA A 87 -41.58 -14.98 -19.26
C ALA A 87 -41.13 -13.55 -18.92
N LYS A 88 -40.80 -12.74 -19.95
CA LYS A 88 -40.43 -11.33 -19.78
C LYS A 88 -41.58 -10.54 -19.16
N ALA A 89 -42.78 -10.61 -19.75
CA ALA A 89 -43.94 -9.87 -19.27
C ALA A 89 -44.29 -10.25 -17.82
N GLU A 90 -44.23 -11.54 -17.51
CA GLU A 90 -44.63 -12.07 -16.20
C GLU A 90 -43.59 -11.78 -15.11
N ALA A 91 -42.29 -11.88 -15.43
CA ALA A 91 -41.22 -11.47 -14.52
C ALA A 91 -41.35 -9.98 -14.17
N ARG A 92 -41.58 -9.13 -15.17
CA ARG A 92 -41.79 -7.68 -15.01
C ARG A 92 -43.01 -7.38 -14.15
N ARG A 93 -44.15 -8.03 -14.43
CA ARG A 93 -45.40 -7.87 -13.68
C ARG A 93 -45.24 -8.20 -12.19
N ARG A 94 -44.38 -9.17 -11.87
CA ARG A 94 -44.14 -9.66 -10.50
C ARG A 94 -42.94 -9.01 -9.80
N GLY A 95 -42.18 -8.17 -10.49
CA GLY A 95 -40.94 -7.59 -9.98
C GLY A 95 -39.84 -8.63 -9.73
N ILE A 96 -39.83 -9.74 -10.48
CA ILE A 96 -38.78 -10.75 -10.40
C ILE A 96 -37.62 -10.29 -11.30
N PRO A 97 -36.38 -10.21 -10.79
CA PRO A 97 -35.24 -9.79 -11.61
C PRO A 97 -35.04 -10.72 -12.80
N LEU A 98 -34.91 -10.11 -13.97
CA LEU A 98 -34.84 -10.78 -15.27
C LEU A 98 -33.46 -10.59 -15.93
N ASN A 99 -32.92 -11.66 -16.50
CA ASN A 99 -31.78 -11.62 -17.43
C ASN A 99 -32.17 -12.26 -18.77
N VAL A 100 -32.15 -11.48 -19.84
CA VAL A 100 -32.37 -11.96 -21.22
C VAL A 100 -31.01 -12.15 -21.88
N VAL A 101 -30.73 -13.37 -22.36
CA VAL A 101 -29.45 -13.67 -23.01
C VAL A 101 -29.29 -12.82 -24.27
N ASP A 102 -28.10 -12.27 -24.47
CA ASP A 102 -27.70 -11.43 -25.60
C ASP A 102 -28.55 -10.16 -25.85
N VAL A 103 -29.43 -9.79 -24.91
CA VAL A 103 -30.22 -8.54 -24.95
C VAL A 103 -30.02 -7.72 -23.67
N PRO A 104 -28.86 -7.04 -23.50
CA PRO A 104 -28.54 -6.27 -22.28
C PRO A 104 -29.59 -5.22 -21.90
N ALA A 105 -30.23 -4.58 -22.89
CA ALA A 105 -31.22 -3.54 -22.68
C ALA A 105 -32.50 -4.03 -21.98
N GLU A 106 -32.77 -5.34 -22.01
CA GLU A 106 -33.93 -5.97 -21.36
C GLU A 106 -33.59 -6.60 -20.00
N CYS A 107 -32.33 -6.53 -19.56
CA CYS A 107 -31.86 -7.14 -18.31
C CYS A 107 -31.97 -6.19 -17.11
N ASP A 108 -32.35 -6.74 -15.95
CA ASP A 108 -32.27 -6.06 -14.65
C ASP A 108 -30.91 -6.24 -13.98
N PHE A 109 -30.20 -7.30 -14.36
CA PHE A 109 -28.89 -7.62 -13.84
C PHE A 109 -28.03 -8.29 -14.91
N TYR A 110 -26.73 -8.15 -14.75
CA TYR A 110 -25.74 -8.79 -15.61
C TYR A 110 -25.26 -10.08 -14.97
N THR A 111 -24.89 -11.05 -15.82
CA THR A 111 -24.17 -12.23 -15.40
C THR A 111 -22.66 -11.96 -15.54
N PRO A 112 -21.91 -11.70 -14.45
CA PRO A 112 -20.50 -11.40 -14.56
C PRO A 112 -19.68 -12.64 -14.92
N SER A 113 -18.43 -12.41 -15.33
CA SER A 113 -17.41 -13.45 -15.28
C SER A 113 -17.11 -13.77 -13.82
N ILE A 114 -17.19 -15.04 -13.42
CA ILE A 114 -17.03 -15.46 -12.02
C ILE A 114 -15.78 -16.32 -11.85
N VAL A 115 -14.95 -15.98 -10.87
CA VAL A 115 -13.92 -16.87 -10.29
C VAL A 115 -14.42 -17.39 -8.96
N GLU A 116 -14.50 -18.71 -8.86
CA GLU A 116 -15.09 -19.40 -7.72
C GLU A 116 -14.01 -20.12 -6.90
N ARG A 117 -13.99 -19.83 -5.60
CA ARG A 117 -13.24 -20.55 -4.56
C ARG A 117 -14.12 -20.65 -3.31
N ALA A 118 -15.34 -21.17 -3.46
CA ALA A 118 -16.40 -21.08 -2.45
C ALA A 118 -15.87 -21.37 -1.02
N PRO A 119 -16.19 -20.51 -0.03
CA PRO A 119 -17.13 -19.39 -0.07
C PRO A 119 -16.55 -18.08 -0.65
N LEU A 120 -15.28 -18.03 -1.05
CA LEU A 120 -14.71 -16.86 -1.73
C LEU A 120 -15.20 -16.81 -3.18
N THR A 121 -15.59 -15.63 -3.66
CA THR A 121 -16.03 -15.41 -5.04
C THR A 121 -15.55 -14.06 -5.54
N VAL A 122 -15.12 -14.00 -6.79
CA VAL A 122 -14.78 -12.74 -7.48
C VAL A 122 -15.68 -12.62 -8.72
N ALA A 123 -16.35 -11.49 -8.86
CA ALA A 123 -17.21 -11.16 -10.00
C ALA A 123 -16.57 -10.02 -10.81
N ILE A 124 -16.46 -10.22 -12.13
CA ILE A 124 -15.87 -9.27 -13.07
C ILE A 124 -16.93 -8.93 -14.12
N SER A 125 -17.32 -7.66 -14.20
CA SER A 125 -18.32 -7.15 -15.13
C SER A 125 -17.75 -5.99 -15.95
N THR A 126 -18.21 -5.87 -17.18
CA THR A 126 -17.94 -4.75 -18.09
C THR A 126 -19.23 -4.14 -18.63
N GLU A 127 -20.36 -4.34 -17.93
CA GLU A 127 -21.72 -3.89 -18.35
C GLU A 127 -22.15 -4.38 -19.75
N GLY A 128 -21.44 -5.39 -20.27
CA GLY A 128 -21.63 -5.93 -21.62
C GLY A 128 -20.67 -5.35 -22.67
N ASP A 129 -19.96 -4.26 -22.38
CA ASP A 129 -19.15 -3.52 -23.37
C ASP A 129 -17.88 -4.26 -23.81
N ALA A 130 -17.27 -5.03 -22.90
CA ALA A 130 -15.98 -5.67 -23.15
C ALA A 130 -15.90 -7.10 -22.59
N PRO A 131 -16.64 -8.07 -23.17
CA PRO A 131 -16.67 -9.45 -22.68
C PRO A 131 -15.31 -10.15 -22.79
N VAL A 132 -14.51 -9.82 -23.82
CA VAL A 132 -13.15 -10.37 -23.99
C VAL A 132 -12.22 -9.88 -22.87
N LEU A 133 -12.29 -8.61 -22.48
CA LEU A 133 -11.51 -8.06 -21.36
C LEU A 133 -11.88 -8.74 -20.04
N ALA A 134 -13.19 -8.89 -19.77
CA ALA A 134 -13.67 -9.59 -18.58
C ALA A 134 -13.11 -11.02 -18.49
N ARG A 135 -13.08 -11.75 -19.62
CA ARG A 135 -12.49 -13.09 -19.71
C ARG A 135 -10.98 -13.10 -19.43
N LEU A 136 -10.21 -12.15 -19.96
CA LEU A 136 -8.76 -12.06 -19.72
C LEU A 136 -8.44 -11.73 -18.26
N VAL A 137 -9.19 -10.80 -17.65
CA VAL A 137 -9.06 -10.47 -16.22
C VAL A 137 -9.41 -11.68 -15.35
N ARG A 138 -10.50 -12.39 -15.69
CA ARG A 138 -10.89 -13.64 -15.02
C ARG A 138 -9.76 -14.67 -15.03
N ALA A 139 -9.13 -14.91 -16.18
CA ALA A 139 -8.04 -15.87 -16.30
C ALA A 139 -6.82 -15.52 -15.42
N ARG A 140 -6.47 -14.22 -15.33
CA ARG A 140 -5.39 -13.75 -14.44
C ARG A 140 -5.72 -13.97 -12.96
N ILE A 141 -6.96 -13.70 -12.56
CA ILE A 141 -7.42 -13.90 -11.18
C ILE A 141 -7.49 -15.40 -10.86
N GLU A 142 -7.97 -16.24 -11.79
CA GLU A 142 -7.97 -17.70 -11.62
C GLU A 142 -6.57 -18.26 -11.38
N ALA A 143 -5.56 -17.74 -12.08
CA ALA A 143 -4.16 -18.14 -11.90
C ALA A 143 -3.56 -17.67 -10.56
N MET A 144 -3.98 -16.49 -10.07
CA MET A 144 -3.50 -15.93 -8.80
C MET A 144 -4.11 -16.63 -7.58
N LEU A 145 -5.36 -17.09 -7.66
CA LEU A 145 -6.08 -17.67 -6.54
C LEU A 145 -5.88 -19.19 -6.44
N ALA A 146 -5.13 -19.63 -5.41
CA ALA A 146 -4.93 -21.04 -5.14
C ALA A 146 -6.27 -21.81 -4.98
N PRO A 147 -6.39 -23.04 -5.52
CA PRO A 147 -7.64 -23.83 -5.44
C PRO A 147 -8.15 -24.07 -4.02
N GLY A 148 -7.24 -24.19 -3.04
CA GLY A 148 -7.57 -24.46 -1.63
C GLY A 148 -8.10 -23.29 -0.82
N LEU A 149 -8.12 -22.06 -1.36
CA LEU A 149 -8.50 -20.84 -0.60
C LEU A 149 -9.91 -20.92 0.00
N GLY A 150 -10.85 -21.58 -0.66
CA GLY A 150 -12.21 -21.77 -0.14
C GLY A 150 -12.26 -22.57 1.16
N LYS A 151 -11.41 -23.59 1.30
CA LYS A 151 -11.29 -24.37 2.54
C LYS A 151 -10.71 -23.53 3.68
N ILE A 152 -9.72 -22.68 3.38
CA ILE A 152 -9.13 -21.75 4.34
C ILE A 152 -10.15 -20.69 4.79
N ALA A 153 -10.93 -20.13 3.86
CA ALA A 153 -12.01 -19.20 4.19
C ALA A 153 -13.09 -19.86 5.07
N SER A 154 -13.43 -21.12 4.79
CA SER A 154 -14.37 -21.89 5.63
C SER A 154 -13.81 -22.15 7.03
N LEU A 155 -12.53 -22.50 7.13
CA LEU A 155 -11.82 -22.64 8.40
C LEU A 155 -11.84 -21.34 9.21
N ALA A 156 -11.54 -20.21 8.58
CA ALA A 156 -11.60 -18.90 9.22
C ALA A 156 -13.01 -18.56 9.74
N GLY A 157 -14.05 -18.88 8.96
CA GLY A 157 -15.44 -18.75 9.37
C GLY A 157 -15.81 -19.65 10.56
N GLY A 158 -15.37 -20.91 10.54
CA GLY A 158 -15.62 -21.88 11.61
C GLY A 158 -14.95 -21.51 12.94
N LEU A 159 -13.76 -20.91 12.89
CA LEU A 159 -13.03 -20.46 14.08
C LEU A 159 -13.52 -19.11 14.62
N ARG A 160 -14.50 -18.46 13.99
CA ARG A 160 -14.89 -17.08 14.33
C ARG A 160 -15.38 -16.89 15.75
N GLN A 161 -16.31 -17.72 16.20
CA GLN A 161 -16.85 -17.60 17.56
C GLN A 161 -15.77 -17.85 18.61
N THR A 162 -14.92 -18.86 18.40
CA THR A 162 -13.80 -19.17 19.30
C THR A 162 -12.74 -18.07 19.30
N ALA A 163 -12.46 -17.46 18.15
CA ALA A 163 -11.51 -16.35 18.06
C ALA A 163 -12.05 -15.09 18.75
N GLU A 164 -13.35 -14.80 18.63
CA GLU A 164 -14.01 -13.69 19.32
C GLU A 164 -14.06 -13.90 20.85
N SER A 165 -14.16 -15.16 21.32
CA SER A 165 -14.16 -15.47 22.76
C SER A 165 -12.77 -15.51 23.39
N LEU A 166 -11.75 -16.00 22.68
CA LEU A 166 -10.38 -16.11 23.20
C LEU A 166 -9.55 -14.84 22.99
N ILE A 167 -9.83 -14.07 21.93
CA ILE A 167 -9.06 -12.88 21.59
C ILE A 167 -9.98 -11.66 21.59
N HIS A 168 -9.96 -10.92 22.69
CA HIS A 168 -10.74 -9.69 22.84
C HIS A 168 -10.15 -8.51 22.08
N ASP A 169 -8.81 -8.46 21.92
CA ASP A 169 -8.14 -7.41 21.16
C ASP A 169 -8.38 -7.56 19.65
N GLY A 170 -8.94 -6.51 19.03
CA GLY A 170 -9.25 -6.51 17.60
C GLY A 170 -8.02 -6.63 16.70
N ALA A 171 -6.88 -6.07 17.11
CA ALA A 171 -5.63 -6.14 16.35
C ALA A 171 -5.04 -7.57 16.41
N GLN A 172 -4.96 -8.16 17.59
CA GLN A 172 -4.52 -9.55 17.78
C GLN A 172 -5.39 -10.56 17.02
N ARG A 173 -6.72 -10.36 17.03
CA ARG A 173 -7.65 -11.22 16.28
C ARG A 173 -7.44 -11.10 14.78
N ARG A 174 -7.12 -9.89 14.28
CA ARG A 174 -6.76 -9.67 12.87
C ARG A 174 -5.46 -10.37 12.49
N ARG A 175 -4.42 -10.27 13.32
CA ARG A 175 -3.14 -10.99 13.11
C ARG A 175 -3.34 -12.50 13.04
N PHE A 176 -4.18 -13.05 13.92
CA PHE A 176 -4.57 -14.45 13.84
C PHE A 176 -5.16 -14.80 12.46
N TYR A 177 -6.14 -14.02 11.97
CA TYR A 177 -6.74 -14.28 10.67
C TYR A 177 -5.77 -14.11 9.52
N GLU A 178 -4.90 -13.10 9.56
CA GLU A 178 -3.87 -12.88 8.55
C GLU A 178 -2.88 -14.05 8.52
N ALA A 179 -2.39 -14.50 9.67
CA ALA A 179 -1.54 -15.68 9.79
C ALA A 179 -2.28 -16.94 9.32
N LEU A 180 -3.57 -17.08 9.63
CA LEU A 180 -4.38 -18.23 9.22
C LEU A 180 -4.50 -18.33 7.69
N VAL A 181 -4.68 -17.19 7.00
CA VAL A 181 -4.87 -17.19 5.54
C VAL A 181 -3.57 -17.17 4.74
N THR A 182 -2.47 -16.71 5.32
CA THR A 182 -1.17 -16.57 4.63
C THR A 182 -0.17 -17.68 4.95
N SER A 183 -0.36 -18.43 6.05
CA SER A 183 0.60 -19.44 6.50
C SER A 183 0.64 -20.65 5.54
N PRO A 184 1.83 -20.98 4.98
CA PRO A 184 2.01 -22.21 4.20
C PRO A 184 1.69 -23.47 5.01
N ALA A 185 2.03 -23.48 6.30
CA ALA A 185 1.75 -24.62 7.17
C ALA A 185 0.25 -24.86 7.37
N ILE A 186 -0.56 -23.80 7.44
CA ILE A 186 -2.03 -23.92 7.47
C ILE A 186 -2.54 -24.42 6.13
N ALA A 187 -2.05 -23.87 5.02
CA ALA A 187 -2.45 -24.33 3.68
C ALA A 187 -2.18 -25.84 3.49
N ASP A 188 -1.01 -26.32 3.91
CA ASP A 188 -0.62 -27.73 3.85
C ASP A 188 -1.49 -28.60 4.79
N ALA A 189 -1.76 -28.14 6.01
CA ALA A 189 -2.63 -28.85 6.94
C ALA A 189 -4.07 -28.96 6.40
N VAL A 190 -4.60 -27.89 5.81
CA VAL A 190 -5.90 -27.89 5.14
C VAL A 190 -5.93 -28.87 3.97
N ALA A 191 -4.84 -28.96 3.20
CA ALA A 191 -4.73 -29.94 2.11
C ALA A 191 -4.76 -31.39 2.61
N ARG A 192 -4.20 -31.66 3.80
CA ARG A 192 -4.21 -32.99 4.45
C ARG A 192 -5.47 -33.29 5.28
N GLY A 193 -6.41 -32.35 5.40
CA GLY A 193 -7.61 -32.52 6.23
C GLY A 193 -7.39 -32.23 7.74
N GLU A 194 -6.23 -31.69 8.10
CA GLU A 194 -5.82 -31.35 9.47
C GLU A 194 -6.05 -29.85 9.81
N GLY A 195 -6.73 -29.12 8.92
CA GLY A 195 -6.83 -27.66 8.98
C GLY A 195 -7.44 -27.12 10.27
N LEU A 196 -8.45 -27.79 10.83
CA LEU A 196 -9.10 -27.36 12.08
C LEU A 196 -8.12 -27.39 13.26
N ALA A 197 -7.48 -28.52 13.50
CA ALA A 197 -6.50 -28.68 14.59
C ALA A 197 -5.32 -27.71 14.45
N ALA A 198 -4.82 -27.50 13.22
CA ALA A 198 -3.76 -26.53 12.96
C ALA A 198 -4.22 -25.08 13.20
N GLY A 199 -5.44 -24.74 12.80
CA GLY A 199 -6.06 -23.44 13.04
C GLY A 199 -6.33 -23.16 14.52
N GLU A 200 -6.81 -24.15 15.28
CA GLU A 200 -7.00 -24.05 16.74
C GLU A 200 -5.67 -23.86 17.47
N LYS A 201 -4.63 -24.58 17.07
CA LYS A 201 -3.27 -24.40 17.62
C LYS A 201 -2.72 -23.01 17.32
N LEU A 202 -2.94 -22.50 16.11
CA LEU A 202 -2.56 -21.14 15.73
C LEU A 202 -3.34 -20.10 16.55
N LEU A 203 -4.64 -20.34 16.74
CA LEU A 203 -5.51 -19.49 17.54
C LEU A 203 -5.06 -19.44 19.00
N ALA A 204 -4.76 -20.59 19.62
CA ALA A 204 -4.28 -20.66 21.00
C ALA A 204 -2.99 -19.85 21.20
N ARG A 205 -2.01 -19.98 20.28
CA ARG A 205 -0.78 -19.17 20.30
C ARG A 205 -1.06 -17.67 20.24
N HIS A 206 -2.00 -17.27 19.38
CA HIS A 206 -2.39 -15.87 19.30
C HIS A 206 -3.14 -15.42 20.55
N ALA A 207 -4.00 -16.26 21.15
CA ALA A 207 -4.72 -15.96 22.38
C ALA A 207 -3.79 -15.79 23.59
N ASP A 208 -2.74 -16.61 23.69
CA ASP A 208 -1.73 -16.54 24.75
C ASP A 208 -0.78 -15.33 24.61
N GLY A 209 -1.03 -14.42 23.66
CA GLY A 209 -0.17 -13.26 23.41
C GLY A 209 1.17 -13.61 22.78
N GLN A 210 1.35 -14.84 22.28
CA GLN A 210 2.57 -15.26 21.58
C GLN A 210 2.60 -14.79 20.11
N GLY A 211 1.78 -13.81 19.73
CA GLY A 211 2.01 -13.04 18.52
C GLY A 211 3.18 -12.09 18.78
N GLU A 212 4.37 -12.42 18.27
CA GLU A 212 5.56 -11.60 18.44
C GLU A 212 5.35 -10.23 17.76
N GLY A 213 5.17 -9.19 18.57
CA GLY A 213 5.17 -7.83 18.05
C GLY A 213 6.55 -7.51 17.49
N ALA A 214 6.57 -6.81 16.36
CA ALA A 214 7.79 -6.49 15.63
C ALA A 214 7.90 -4.98 15.44
N VAL A 215 9.13 -4.50 15.27
CA VAL A 215 9.40 -3.09 14.94
C VAL A 215 9.98 -2.98 13.53
N TRP A 216 9.34 -2.21 12.68
CA TRP A 216 9.83 -1.87 11.35
C TRP A 216 10.38 -0.45 11.37
N LEU A 217 11.70 -0.32 11.21
CA LEU A 217 12.38 0.96 11.03
C LEU A 217 12.27 1.34 9.55
N ILE A 218 11.36 2.25 9.22
CA ILE A 218 10.97 2.55 7.84
C ILE A 218 11.46 3.94 7.42
N GLY A 219 12.19 3.98 6.31
CA GLY A 219 12.51 5.23 5.62
C GLY A 219 11.30 5.78 4.87
N ALA A 220 10.84 6.96 5.28
CA ALA A 220 9.74 7.69 4.67
C ALA A 220 10.15 8.38 3.36
N GLY A 221 11.45 8.43 3.06
CA GLY A 221 11.96 9.29 2.00
C GLY A 221 11.99 10.76 2.43
N PRO A 222 12.32 11.67 1.50
CA PRO A 222 12.57 13.08 1.81
C PRO A 222 11.28 13.88 2.10
N GLY A 223 10.13 13.41 1.61
CA GLY A 223 8.80 13.89 2.00
C GLY A 223 7.68 13.63 0.98
N ALA A 224 7.99 13.43 -0.30
CA ALA A 224 6.99 13.08 -1.31
C ALA A 224 6.50 11.64 -1.14
N GLU A 225 5.20 11.44 -1.32
CA GLU A 225 4.52 10.15 -1.15
C GLU A 225 4.98 9.10 -2.16
N ASP A 226 5.32 9.52 -3.37
CA ASP A 226 5.78 8.66 -4.47
C ASP A 226 7.26 8.24 -4.33
N LEU A 227 7.98 8.82 -3.36
CA LEU A 227 9.33 8.39 -2.99
C LEU A 227 9.35 7.35 -1.86
N LEU A 228 8.18 6.90 -1.38
CA LEU A 228 8.10 5.71 -0.53
C LEU A 228 8.42 4.46 -1.33
N THR A 229 9.19 3.56 -0.72
CA THR A 229 9.39 2.25 -1.31
C THR A 229 8.11 1.42 -1.22
N LEU A 230 7.88 0.52 -2.18
CA LEU A 230 6.74 -0.41 -2.13
C LEU A 230 6.72 -1.25 -0.85
N ARG A 231 7.90 -1.59 -0.31
CA ARG A 231 8.03 -2.29 0.97
C ARG A 231 7.59 -1.41 2.14
N ALA A 232 7.97 -0.14 2.16
CA ALA A 232 7.56 0.81 3.20
C ALA A 232 6.04 0.96 3.21
N GLN A 233 5.42 1.16 2.04
CA GLN A 233 3.97 1.27 1.93
C GLN A 233 3.29 0.03 2.50
N ARG A 234 3.70 -1.17 2.03
CA ARG A 234 3.08 -2.43 2.45
C ARG A 234 3.11 -2.58 3.97
N LEU A 235 4.25 -2.33 4.60
CA LEU A 235 4.37 -2.42 6.06
C LEU A 235 3.56 -1.33 6.79
N LEU A 236 3.43 -0.13 6.22
CA LEU A 236 2.55 0.91 6.79
C LEU A 236 1.06 0.52 6.74
N GLN A 237 0.64 -0.32 5.79
CA GLN A 237 -0.71 -0.88 5.73
C GLN A 237 -0.93 -2.04 6.70
N GLU A 238 0.13 -2.71 7.12
CA GLU A 238 0.08 -3.80 8.10
C GLU A 238 0.18 -3.29 9.55
N ALA A 239 0.83 -2.13 9.75
CA ALA A 239 1.17 -1.61 11.07
C ALA A 239 -0.04 -1.34 11.97
N ASP A 240 0.09 -1.67 13.25
CA ASP A 240 -0.90 -1.35 14.28
C ASP A 240 -0.70 0.05 14.86
N VAL A 241 0.56 0.49 14.90
CA VAL A 241 0.95 1.80 15.40
C VAL A 241 2.06 2.37 14.54
N ILE A 242 1.91 3.63 14.16
CA ILE A 242 2.89 4.39 13.38
C ILE A 242 3.52 5.42 14.31
N VAL A 243 4.78 5.21 14.66
CA VAL A 243 5.59 6.13 15.47
C VAL A 243 6.45 6.96 14.52
N HIS A 244 6.14 8.23 14.35
CA HIS A 244 6.79 9.07 13.33
C HIS A 244 7.48 10.31 13.93
N ASP A 245 8.50 10.79 13.22
CA ASP A 245 9.15 12.07 13.53
C ASP A 245 8.42 13.24 12.87
N GLN A 246 8.63 14.44 13.41
CA GLN A 246 8.09 15.70 12.86
C GLN A 246 8.52 15.97 11.41
N LEU A 247 9.69 15.46 11.00
CA LEU A 247 10.15 15.64 9.63
C LEU A 247 9.39 14.78 8.62
N VAL A 248 8.57 13.82 9.05
CA VAL A 248 7.73 13.03 8.14
C VAL A 248 6.44 13.81 7.83
N PRO A 249 6.14 14.15 6.57
CA PRO A 249 4.92 14.88 6.23
C PRO A 249 3.64 14.09 6.55
N ALA A 250 2.56 14.81 6.86
CA ALA A 250 1.27 14.21 7.21
C ALA A 250 0.74 13.27 6.12
N GLY A 251 0.84 13.64 4.84
CA GLY A 251 0.42 12.80 3.71
C GLY A 251 1.09 11.42 3.71
N VAL A 252 2.39 11.37 4.01
CA VAL A 252 3.13 10.09 4.15
C VAL A 252 2.64 9.26 5.34
N VAL A 253 2.34 9.89 6.48
CA VAL A 253 1.75 9.18 7.64
C VAL A 253 0.34 8.68 7.30
N GLU A 254 -0.41 9.44 6.49
CA GLU A 254 -1.75 9.10 5.99
C GLU A 254 -1.79 7.93 5.02
N MET A 255 -0.67 7.61 4.36
CA MET A 255 -0.53 6.40 3.55
C MET A 255 -0.55 5.10 4.37
N GLY A 256 -0.50 5.17 5.70
CA GLY A 256 -0.66 4.02 6.57
C GLY A 256 -2.11 3.54 6.70
N ARG A 257 -2.28 2.40 7.38
CA ARG A 257 -3.60 1.83 7.68
C ARG A 257 -4.50 2.88 8.38
N ARG A 258 -5.77 2.97 7.98
CA ARG A 258 -6.70 4.01 8.48
C ARG A 258 -6.96 3.96 9.98
N ASP A 259 -6.94 2.77 10.57
CA ASP A 259 -7.19 2.51 11.99
C ASP A 259 -5.90 2.28 12.79
N ALA A 260 -4.72 2.52 12.20
CA ALA A 260 -3.46 2.49 12.95
C ALA A 260 -3.37 3.69 13.89
N GLU A 261 -2.94 3.43 15.13
CA GLU A 261 -2.62 4.48 16.10
C GLU A 261 -1.42 5.29 15.57
N ARG A 262 -1.46 6.62 15.67
CA ARG A 262 -0.38 7.51 15.19
C ARG A 262 0.21 8.27 16.36
N ILE A 263 1.52 8.12 16.56
CA ILE A 263 2.25 8.74 17.67
C ILE A 263 3.35 9.62 17.09
N ASP A 264 3.20 10.93 17.23
CA ASP A 264 4.25 11.90 16.92
C ASP A 264 5.25 11.94 18.08
N VAL A 265 6.52 11.66 17.79
CA VAL A 265 7.63 11.72 18.75
C VAL A 265 8.63 12.85 18.45
N GLY A 266 8.27 13.77 17.56
CA GLY A 266 9.08 14.91 17.17
C GLY A 266 9.14 16.06 18.18
N LYS A 267 9.86 17.13 17.82
CA LYS A 267 10.07 18.32 18.66
C LYS A 267 9.21 19.49 18.17
N ALA A 268 7.91 19.52 18.50
CA ALA A 268 7.12 20.73 18.25
C ALA A 268 7.47 21.84 19.27
N LYS A 269 7.59 23.10 18.81
CA LYS A 269 7.64 24.26 19.72
C LYS A 269 6.36 24.26 20.57
N GLY A 270 6.50 24.06 21.89
CA GLY A 270 5.39 24.12 22.85
C GLY A 270 4.81 22.77 23.33
N HIS A 271 5.32 21.63 22.84
CA HIS A 271 4.90 20.30 23.32
C HIS A 271 6.07 19.49 23.93
N HIS A 272 5.75 18.49 24.76
CA HIS A 272 6.74 17.58 25.35
C HIS A 272 7.53 16.84 24.25
N SER A 273 8.77 17.26 24.00
CA SER A 273 9.71 16.58 23.12
C SER A 273 10.08 15.21 23.71
N PHE A 274 9.90 14.13 22.95
CA PHE A 274 10.46 12.84 23.33
C PHE A 274 11.99 12.87 23.21
N SER A 275 12.69 12.41 24.24
CA SER A 275 14.10 12.04 24.16
C SER A 275 14.26 10.71 23.43
N GLN A 276 15.46 10.45 22.87
CA GLN A 276 15.70 9.17 22.19
C GLN A 276 15.51 7.97 23.12
N ALA A 277 15.88 8.08 24.40
CA ALA A 277 15.64 7.02 25.38
C ALA A 277 14.13 6.75 25.56
N GLN A 278 13.29 7.79 25.53
CA GLN A 278 11.84 7.63 25.59
C GLN A 278 11.28 7.01 24.30
N ILE A 279 11.78 7.40 23.12
CA ILE A 279 11.41 6.78 21.83
C ILE A 279 11.76 5.28 21.84
N ASN A 280 12.99 4.95 22.24
CA ASN A 280 13.46 3.57 22.34
C ASN A 280 12.59 2.74 23.31
N THR A 281 12.24 3.31 24.46
CA THR A 281 11.36 2.68 25.45
C THR A 281 9.95 2.48 24.89
N LEU A 282 9.43 3.47 24.15
CA LEU A 282 8.10 3.43 23.54
C LEU A 282 7.99 2.31 22.51
N ILE A 283 8.91 2.22 21.55
CA ILE A 283 8.84 1.20 20.48
C ILE A 283 8.98 -0.22 21.05
N VAL A 284 9.86 -0.41 22.06
CA VAL A 284 10.00 -1.70 22.75
C VAL A 284 8.72 -2.05 23.51
N ARG A 285 8.13 -1.10 24.22
CA ARG A 285 6.89 -1.32 24.97
C ARG A 285 5.75 -1.71 24.03
N LEU A 286 5.57 -1.00 22.93
CA LEU A 286 4.51 -1.28 21.95
C LEU A 286 4.69 -2.67 21.33
N ALA A 287 5.92 -3.02 20.93
CA ALA A 287 6.20 -4.36 20.40
C ALA A 287 5.96 -5.48 21.44
N ARG A 288 6.31 -5.26 22.72
CA ARG A 288 6.01 -6.19 23.81
C ARG A 288 4.51 -6.35 24.11
N GLN A 289 3.68 -5.41 23.65
CA GLN A 289 2.22 -5.55 23.65
C GLN A 289 1.71 -6.36 22.44
N GLY A 290 2.60 -6.94 21.64
CA GLY A 290 2.28 -7.69 20.44
C GLY A 290 1.93 -6.82 19.23
N LYS A 291 2.15 -5.50 19.28
CA LYS A 291 1.84 -4.60 18.15
C LYS A 291 2.92 -4.67 17.07
N HIS A 292 2.52 -4.60 15.81
CA HIS A 292 3.43 -4.25 14.71
C HIS A 292 3.64 -2.74 14.69
N VAL A 293 4.88 -2.31 14.99
CA VAL A 293 5.26 -0.91 15.13
C VAL A 293 5.98 -0.43 13.88
N ALA A 294 5.36 0.46 13.11
CA ALA A 294 6.05 1.20 12.06
C ALA A 294 6.73 2.42 12.66
N ARG A 295 8.05 2.33 12.89
CA ARG A 295 8.89 3.48 13.26
C ARG A 295 9.31 4.20 11.99
N LEU A 296 8.53 5.22 11.62
CA LEU A 296 8.66 5.96 10.38
C LEU A 296 9.61 7.16 10.55
N LYS A 297 10.66 7.21 9.74
CA LYS A 297 11.76 8.18 9.88
C LYS A 297 11.96 8.90 8.55
N ALA A 298 12.13 10.22 8.59
CA ALA A 298 12.40 11.00 7.39
C ALA A 298 13.72 10.58 6.73
N GLY A 299 13.75 10.55 5.41
CA GLY A 299 14.88 10.08 4.61
C GLY A 299 15.07 8.57 4.72
N ASP A 300 16.28 8.17 5.08
CA ASP A 300 16.68 6.78 5.30
C ASP A 300 17.00 6.54 6.80
N PRO A 301 16.53 5.45 7.42
CA PRO A 301 16.79 5.17 8.84
C PRO A 301 18.27 5.07 9.19
N MET A 302 19.07 4.55 8.26
CA MET A 302 20.49 4.22 8.44
C MET A 302 21.41 5.39 8.13
N VAL A 303 20.92 6.46 7.49
CA VAL A 303 21.71 7.65 7.16
C VAL A 303 21.37 8.78 8.13
N LEU A 304 22.23 9.01 9.13
CA LEU A 304 22.08 10.08 10.13
C LEU A 304 20.74 10.09 10.88
N GLY A 305 19.97 8.98 10.81
CA GLY A 305 18.65 8.84 11.40
C GLY A 305 18.64 8.29 12.83
N ARG A 306 19.80 8.03 13.45
CA ARG A 306 19.92 7.43 14.80
C ARG A 306 19.33 6.02 14.94
N ALA A 307 19.15 5.28 13.84
CA ALA A 307 18.66 3.90 13.90
C ALA A 307 19.54 2.98 14.77
N GLY A 308 20.84 3.26 14.90
CA GLY A 308 21.75 2.48 15.76
C GLY A 308 21.29 2.40 17.23
N GLU A 309 20.80 3.51 17.79
CA GLU A 309 20.31 3.56 19.18
C GLU A 309 19.00 2.76 19.34
N GLU A 310 18.10 2.87 18.36
CA GLU A 310 16.83 2.14 18.31
C GLU A 310 17.07 0.62 18.17
N ILE A 311 17.93 0.21 17.23
CA ILE A 311 18.33 -1.19 17.02
C ILE A 311 18.96 -1.79 18.28
N ALA A 312 19.86 -1.05 18.95
CA ALA A 312 20.49 -1.53 20.17
C ALA A 312 19.46 -1.77 21.29
N ALA A 313 18.44 -0.91 21.40
CA ALA A 313 17.35 -1.10 22.36
C ALA A 313 16.48 -2.32 22.02
N LEU A 314 16.12 -2.50 20.74
CA LEU A 314 15.32 -3.63 20.27
C LEU A 314 16.03 -4.97 20.51
N ARG A 315 17.32 -5.05 20.14
CA ARG A 315 18.17 -6.23 20.40
C ARG A 315 18.25 -6.56 21.88
N ARG A 316 18.50 -5.57 22.74
CA ARG A 316 18.55 -5.77 24.20
C ARG A 316 17.22 -6.27 24.76
N ALA A 317 16.12 -5.88 24.15
CA ALA A 317 14.78 -6.25 24.59
C ALA A 317 14.30 -7.61 24.05
N GLY A 318 15.05 -8.24 23.12
CA GLY A 318 14.64 -9.46 22.41
C GLY A 318 13.47 -9.24 21.46
N VAL A 319 13.32 -8.02 20.93
CA VAL A 319 12.23 -7.67 20.01
C VAL A 319 12.70 -7.80 18.58
N ASP A 320 11.93 -8.53 17.77
CA ASP A 320 12.18 -8.66 16.33
C ASP A 320 12.02 -7.34 15.60
N TYR A 321 12.88 -7.11 14.63
CA TYR A 321 12.86 -5.89 13.86
C TYR A 321 13.32 -6.05 12.42
N GLN A 322 12.82 -5.18 11.56
CA GLN A 322 13.22 -5.08 10.15
C GLN A 322 13.60 -3.64 9.83
N ILE A 323 14.57 -3.46 8.94
CA ILE A 323 14.94 -2.16 8.40
C ILE A 323 14.45 -2.08 6.96
N VAL A 324 13.72 -1.02 6.63
CA VAL A 324 13.30 -0.68 5.28
C VAL A 324 13.99 0.61 4.87
N PRO A 325 14.88 0.57 3.86
CA PRO A 325 15.58 1.76 3.41
C PRO A 325 14.63 2.77 2.76
N GLY A 326 15.03 4.03 2.74
CA GLY A 326 14.33 5.13 2.11
C GLY A 326 15.26 5.99 1.25
N VAL A 327 14.68 6.89 0.46
CA VAL A 327 15.45 7.86 -0.31
C VAL A 327 15.97 8.95 0.63
N SER A 328 17.29 9.11 0.73
CA SER A 328 17.88 10.16 1.58
C SER A 328 17.77 11.55 0.94
N ALA A 329 17.71 12.61 1.76
CA ALA A 329 17.52 13.98 1.31
C ALA A 329 18.60 14.48 0.33
N ALA A 330 19.87 14.06 0.49
CA ALA A 330 20.92 14.43 -0.48
C ALA A 330 20.65 13.87 -1.88
N LEU A 331 20.15 12.64 -1.99
CA LEU A 331 19.84 12.03 -3.27
C LEU A 331 18.56 12.61 -3.88
N ALA A 332 17.60 13.00 -3.04
CA ALA A 332 16.41 13.72 -3.48
C ALA A 332 16.78 15.09 -4.06
N ALA A 333 17.59 15.88 -3.34
CA ALA A 333 18.10 17.16 -3.81
C ALA A 333 18.86 17.01 -5.13
N ALA A 334 19.77 16.04 -5.21
CA ALA A 334 20.52 15.72 -6.41
C ALA A 334 19.62 15.38 -7.60
N ALA A 335 18.54 14.63 -7.39
CA ALA A 335 17.59 14.30 -8.45
C ALA A 335 16.79 15.52 -8.92
N GLU A 336 16.33 16.37 -7.99
CA GLU A 336 15.56 17.59 -8.31
C GLU A 336 16.39 18.61 -9.10
N THR A 337 17.66 18.77 -8.77
CA THR A 337 18.56 19.75 -9.39
C THR A 337 19.44 19.13 -10.46
N ALA A 338 19.08 17.94 -10.96
CA ALA A 338 19.87 17.16 -11.94
C ALA A 338 21.38 17.12 -11.63
N THR A 339 21.75 17.11 -10.36
CA THR A 339 23.12 17.27 -9.87
C THR A 339 23.70 15.90 -9.52
N PRO A 340 24.55 15.30 -10.36
CA PRO A 340 25.16 14.02 -10.03
C PRO A 340 26.13 14.19 -8.86
N VAL A 341 25.85 13.54 -7.72
CA VAL A 341 26.70 13.56 -6.51
C VAL A 341 28.06 12.86 -6.68
N THR A 342 28.22 12.12 -7.79
CA THR A 342 29.48 11.58 -8.27
C THR A 342 29.53 11.76 -9.78
N LEU A 343 30.66 12.19 -10.32
CA LEU A 343 30.78 12.52 -11.74
C LEU A 343 32.15 12.10 -12.26
N ARG A 344 32.18 11.29 -13.32
CA ARG A 344 33.42 10.72 -13.86
C ARG A 344 34.45 11.82 -14.16
N LYS A 345 35.68 11.66 -13.66
CA LYS A 345 36.80 12.64 -13.73
C LYS A 345 36.62 13.95 -12.95
N VAL A 346 35.50 14.11 -12.24
CA VAL A 346 35.20 15.33 -11.46
C VAL A 346 35.04 15.02 -9.98
N SER A 347 34.21 14.04 -9.63
CA SER A 347 34.01 13.56 -8.26
C SER A 347 33.94 12.05 -8.22
N SER A 348 34.84 11.45 -7.45
CA SER A 348 34.97 9.99 -7.30
C SER A 348 34.18 9.42 -6.13
N GLY A 349 33.56 10.27 -5.30
CA GLY A 349 32.87 9.82 -4.09
C GLY A 349 31.98 10.88 -3.46
N LEU A 350 31.08 10.41 -2.61
CA LEU A 350 30.13 11.22 -1.84
C LEU A 350 30.36 11.02 -0.34
N VAL A 351 30.40 12.11 0.40
CA VAL A 351 30.49 12.13 1.86
C VAL A 351 29.17 12.64 2.42
N LEU A 352 28.52 11.86 3.30
CA LEU A 352 27.32 12.29 4.02
C LEU A 352 27.73 12.63 5.46
N ALA A 353 27.53 13.87 5.90
CA ALA A 353 27.95 14.31 7.22
C ALA A 353 26.94 15.26 7.88
N THR A 354 27.01 15.38 9.20
CA THR A 354 26.22 16.35 9.98
C THR A 354 27.08 17.58 10.27
N ALA A 355 26.62 18.77 9.85
CA ALA A 355 27.31 20.01 10.20
C ALA A 355 27.10 20.38 11.69
N HIS A 356 26.00 19.95 12.29
CA HIS A 356 25.70 20.23 13.69
C HIS A 356 26.62 19.41 14.60
N GLY A 357 27.31 20.10 15.51
CA GLY A 357 28.24 19.49 16.46
C GLY A 357 29.65 19.24 15.91
N ALA A 358 29.95 19.70 14.68
CA ALA A 358 31.21 19.45 14.02
C ALA A 358 32.40 20.12 14.73
N ASP A 359 33.42 19.34 15.08
CA ASP A 359 34.67 19.85 15.64
C ASP A 359 35.67 20.31 14.56
N ASN A 360 36.79 20.90 14.98
CA ASN A 360 37.80 21.39 14.04
C ASN A 360 38.52 20.27 13.28
N GLY A 361 38.65 19.07 13.87
CA GLY A 361 39.26 17.92 13.21
C GLY A 361 38.38 17.35 12.11
N GLU A 362 37.06 17.24 12.36
CA GLU A 362 36.07 16.83 11.36
C GLU A 362 36.02 17.82 10.19
N LEU A 363 36.00 19.13 10.48
CA LEU A 363 36.01 20.15 9.45
C LEU A 363 37.29 20.13 8.62
N ALA A 364 38.46 19.93 9.25
CA ALA A 364 39.72 19.76 8.53
C ALA A 364 39.68 18.53 7.60
N HIS A 365 39.11 17.43 8.09
CA HIS A 365 38.93 16.23 7.29
C HIS A 365 38.00 16.45 6.09
N TRP A 366 36.85 17.11 6.29
CA TRP A 366 35.92 17.41 5.20
C TRP A 366 36.52 18.37 4.18
N ALA A 367 37.26 19.39 4.63
CA ALA A 367 37.97 20.32 3.75
C ALA A 367 38.98 19.57 2.86
N ALA A 368 39.75 18.65 3.43
CA ALA A 368 40.69 17.81 2.68
C ALA A 368 39.97 16.88 1.67
N LEU A 369 38.83 16.30 2.03
CA LEU A 369 38.05 15.45 1.12
C LEU A 369 37.44 16.26 -0.04
N ALA A 370 36.92 17.46 0.23
CA ALA A 370 36.43 18.36 -0.81
C ALA A 370 37.56 18.79 -1.77
N GLN A 371 38.75 19.10 -1.23
CA GLN A 371 39.94 19.39 -2.04
C GLN A 371 40.36 18.19 -2.91
N ALA A 372 40.22 16.97 -2.39
CA ALA A 372 40.49 15.74 -3.15
C ALA A 372 39.42 15.43 -4.22
N GLY A 373 38.42 16.30 -4.39
CA GLY A 373 37.40 16.21 -5.42
C GLY A 373 36.15 15.44 -5.00
N LEU A 374 35.99 15.05 -3.73
CA LEU A 374 34.76 14.41 -3.27
C LEU A 374 33.64 15.44 -3.11
N THR A 375 32.41 15.00 -3.35
CA THR A 375 31.22 15.81 -3.08
C THR A 375 30.80 15.61 -1.62
N LEU A 376 30.71 16.71 -0.87
CA LEU A 376 30.17 16.71 0.48
C LEU A 376 28.67 16.99 0.44
N ALA A 377 27.88 16.21 1.18
CA ALA A 377 26.49 16.49 1.48
C ALA A 377 26.33 16.68 2.99
N LEU A 378 26.20 17.94 3.41
CA LEU A 378 26.07 18.32 4.82
C LEU A 378 24.60 18.47 5.21
N TYR A 379 24.21 17.74 6.26
CA TYR A 379 22.89 17.75 6.86
C TYR A 379 22.89 18.64 8.11
N MET A 380 21.71 19.10 8.52
CA MET A 380 21.51 19.86 9.77
C MET A 380 22.37 21.12 9.89
N GLY A 381 22.75 21.72 8.76
CA GLY A 381 23.65 22.87 8.69
C GLY A 381 23.00 24.20 8.36
N LYS A 382 21.69 24.25 8.02
CA LYS A 382 21.05 25.46 7.44
C LYS A 382 21.30 26.73 8.25
N SER A 383 21.07 26.69 9.56
CA SER A 383 21.22 27.85 10.45
C SER A 383 22.68 28.24 10.72
N ILE A 384 23.63 27.35 10.46
CA ILE A 384 25.08 27.54 10.67
C ILE A 384 25.86 27.50 9.35
N ALA A 385 25.17 27.58 8.21
CA ALA A 385 25.75 27.29 6.90
C ALA A 385 26.90 28.25 6.56
N ALA A 386 26.72 29.54 6.85
CA ALA A 386 27.75 30.56 6.68
C ALA A 386 28.98 30.30 7.57
N GLU A 387 28.77 29.98 8.85
CA GLU A 387 29.86 29.66 9.79
C GLU A 387 30.65 28.42 9.35
N VAL A 388 29.95 27.36 8.95
CA VAL A 388 30.56 26.13 8.46
C VAL A 388 31.36 26.39 7.19
N ALA A 389 30.86 27.22 6.27
CA ALA A 389 31.60 27.62 5.08
C ALA A 389 32.88 28.41 5.45
N THR A 390 32.80 29.38 6.35
CA THR A 390 33.97 30.13 6.85
C THR A 390 35.00 29.19 7.46
N ARG A 391 34.57 28.23 8.30
CA ARG A 391 35.47 27.28 8.96
C ARG A 391 36.09 26.30 7.98
N LEU A 392 35.33 25.77 7.00
CA LEU A 392 35.88 24.91 5.95
C LEU A 392 36.96 25.62 5.13
N ILE A 393 36.73 26.89 4.75
CA ILE A 393 37.74 27.72 4.06
C ILE A 393 38.97 27.92 4.96
N GLY A 394 38.78 28.21 6.25
CA GLY A 394 39.87 28.34 7.21
C GLY A 394 40.70 27.06 7.38
N GLN A 395 40.10 25.89 7.14
CA GLN A 395 40.79 24.59 7.13
C GLN A 395 41.36 24.22 5.74
N GLY A 396 41.27 25.11 4.76
CA GLY A 396 41.89 24.99 3.44
C GLY A 396 40.93 24.75 2.28
N ALA A 397 39.63 24.51 2.50
CA ALA A 397 38.70 24.28 1.39
C ALA A 397 38.70 25.49 0.42
N PRO A 398 38.80 25.30 -0.91
CA PRO A 398 38.80 26.41 -1.85
C PRO A 398 37.50 27.21 -1.77
N ALA A 399 37.60 28.53 -1.60
CA ALA A 399 36.44 29.42 -1.56
C ALA A 399 35.64 29.42 -2.87
N GLY A 400 36.26 29.02 -3.99
CA GLY A 400 35.62 28.88 -5.29
C GLY A 400 34.77 27.62 -5.45
N LEU A 401 34.80 26.67 -4.49
CA LEU A 401 34.07 25.41 -4.61
C LEU A 401 32.57 25.68 -4.83
N PRO A 402 31.95 25.03 -5.84
CA PRO A 402 30.52 25.14 -6.07
C PRO A 402 29.72 24.62 -4.88
N VAL A 403 28.66 25.35 -4.54
CA VAL A 403 27.71 25.02 -3.46
C VAL A 403 26.28 25.10 -3.98
N GLY A 404 25.49 24.09 -3.63
CA GLY A 404 24.07 24.02 -3.87
C GLY A 404 23.34 23.67 -2.58
N ILE A 405 22.27 24.38 -2.24
CA ILE A 405 21.44 24.13 -1.06
C ILE A 405 20.04 23.84 -1.53
N ALA A 406 19.50 22.69 -1.12
CA ALA A 406 18.10 22.35 -1.33
C ALA A 406 17.37 22.34 0.01
N VAL A 407 16.38 23.22 0.13
CA VAL A 407 15.44 23.29 1.25
C VAL A 407 14.17 22.54 0.88
N ASN A 408 13.64 21.73 1.80
CA ASN A 408 12.47 20.89 1.56
C ASN A 408 12.62 19.99 0.33
N ALA A 409 13.84 19.50 0.08
CA ALA A 409 14.12 18.57 -1.02
C ALA A 409 13.12 17.40 -0.97
N GLY A 410 12.61 17.01 -2.14
CA GLY A 410 11.60 15.99 -2.34
C GLY A 410 10.22 16.37 -1.80
N ARG A 411 9.87 17.66 -1.70
CA ARG A 411 8.54 18.12 -1.23
C ARG A 411 7.96 19.19 -2.16
N VAL A 412 6.64 19.33 -2.11
CA VAL A 412 5.96 20.50 -2.67
C VAL A 412 6.50 21.75 -1.98
N GLY A 413 6.95 22.73 -2.76
CA GLY A 413 7.57 23.96 -2.23
C GLY A 413 9.07 23.83 -1.93
N ALA A 414 9.78 22.86 -2.52
CA ALA A 414 11.23 22.82 -2.49
C ALA A 414 11.81 24.16 -3.01
N SER A 415 12.87 24.63 -2.37
CA SER A 415 13.58 25.86 -2.77
C SER A 415 15.06 25.57 -2.89
N HIS A 416 15.68 26.06 -3.95
CA HIS A 416 17.08 25.79 -4.27
C HIS A 416 17.89 27.07 -4.25
N TYR A 417 19.13 26.98 -3.77
CA TYR A 417 20.08 28.09 -3.73
C TYR A 417 21.43 27.63 -4.26
N ALA A 418 22.11 28.47 -5.03
CA ALA A 418 23.39 28.12 -5.63
C ALA A 418 24.42 29.26 -5.58
N GLY A 419 25.69 28.90 -5.59
CA GLY A 419 26.81 29.83 -5.56
C GLY A 419 28.12 29.11 -5.24
N THR A 420 28.99 29.79 -4.50
CA THR A 420 30.28 29.24 -4.09
C THR A 420 30.42 29.20 -2.57
N LEU A 421 31.38 28.43 -2.07
CA LEU A 421 31.69 28.33 -0.65
C LEU A 421 32.05 29.70 -0.05
N GLY A 422 32.79 30.52 -0.79
CA GLY A 422 33.13 31.90 -0.41
C GLY A 422 31.91 32.81 -0.36
N ALA A 423 30.97 32.67 -1.30
CA ALA A 423 29.72 33.43 -1.28
C ALA A 423 28.88 33.09 -0.04
N LEU A 424 28.77 31.80 0.29
CA LEU A 424 28.08 31.34 1.51
C LEU A 424 28.75 31.85 2.79
N ALA A 425 30.09 31.86 2.83
CA ALA A 425 30.86 32.40 3.96
C ALA A 425 30.72 33.92 4.13
N GLY A 426 30.45 34.66 3.04
CA GLY A 426 30.28 36.12 3.04
C GLY A 426 28.96 36.62 3.64
N GLY A 427 28.02 35.72 3.92
CA GLY A 427 26.70 36.00 4.48
C GLY A 427 25.62 35.21 3.75
N ALA A 428 24.92 34.33 4.46
CA ALA A 428 23.89 33.49 3.88
C ALA A 428 22.64 34.31 3.49
N ALA A 429 22.06 33.99 2.33
CA ALA A 429 20.71 34.41 1.95
C ALA A 429 19.68 33.95 3.00
N ASP A 430 18.53 34.63 3.05
CA ASP A 430 17.42 34.20 3.88
C ASP A 430 16.80 32.93 3.26
N PHE A 431 17.14 31.78 3.86
CA PHE A 431 16.71 30.48 3.35
C PHE A 431 15.27 30.19 3.77
N ALA A 432 14.44 29.76 2.82
CA ALA A 432 13.07 29.30 3.06
C ALA A 432 12.99 28.31 4.24
N ASP A 433 11.92 28.35 5.03
CA ASP A 433 11.76 27.48 6.21
C ASP A 433 11.73 25.99 5.86
N GLY A 434 12.30 25.16 6.76
CA GLY A 434 12.32 23.71 6.61
C GLY A 434 13.71 23.06 6.66
N PRO A 435 13.78 21.72 6.60
CA PRO A 435 15.03 20.97 6.52
C PRO A 435 15.78 21.29 5.22
N ALA A 436 17.11 21.33 5.28
CA ALA A 436 17.95 21.57 4.12
C ALA A 436 19.16 20.62 4.08
N VAL A 437 19.65 20.36 2.87
CA VAL A 437 20.92 19.69 2.59
C VAL A 437 21.81 20.62 1.79
N ILE A 438 23.09 20.67 2.14
CA ILE A 438 24.11 21.51 1.48
C ILE A 438 25.05 20.57 0.72
N LEU A 439 25.07 20.69 -0.60
CA LEU A 439 26.00 19.99 -1.49
C LEU A 439 27.18 20.91 -1.79
N ILE A 440 28.41 20.41 -1.59
CA ILE A 440 29.66 21.15 -1.81
C ILE A 440 30.59 20.28 -2.65
N GLY A 441 31.11 20.82 -3.76
CA GLY A 441 32.09 20.13 -4.58
C GLY A 441 31.95 20.43 -6.08
N GLU A 442 32.97 20.10 -6.85
CA GLU A 442 33.02 20.41 -8.29
C GLU A 442 31.85 19.79 -9.09
N ALA A 443 31.37 18.61 -8.70
CA ALA A 443 30.24 17.97 -9.37
C ALA A 443 28.92 18.76 -9.24
N VAL A 444 28.81 19.66 -8.24
CA VAL A 444 27.63 20.49 -8.03
C VAL A 444 27.42 21.47 -9.20
N ALA A 445 28.51 21.94 -9.82
CA ALA A 445 28.44 22.84 -10.98
C ALA A 445 27.87 22.19 -12.23
N ALA A 446 27.80 20.85 -12.29
CA ALA A 446 27.18 20.13 -13.41
C ALA A 446 25.65 20.00 -13.28
N GLY A 447 25.08 20.44 -12.16
CA GLY A 447 23.64 20.42 -11.91
C GLY A 447 22.87 21.53 -12.61
N ASP A 448 21.56 21.32 -12.75
CA ASP A 448 20.61 22.36 -13.14
C ASP A 448 20.20 23.19 -11.92
N TRP A 449 20.85 24.34 -11.79
CA TRP A 449 20.58 25.36 -10.77
C TRP A 449 19.98 26.63 -11.38
N ALA A 450 19.43 26.57 -12.60
CA ALA A 450 19.01 27.77 -13.33
C ALA A 450 17.90 28.57 -12.62
N GLN A 451 17.05 27.88 -11.84
CA GLN A 451 15.99 28.51 -11.04
C GLN A 451 16.39 28.72 -9.57
N ALA A 452 17.63 28.43 -9.20
CA ALA A 452 18.10 28.57 -7.84
C ALA A 452 18.36 30.05 -7.50
N LEU A 453 18.00 30.44 -6.27
CA LEU A 453 18.31 31.76 -5.73
C LEU A 453 19.82 31.88 -5.43
N PRO A 454 20.41 33.08 -5.51
CA PRO A 454 21.82 33.26 -5.16
C PRO A 454 22.06 33.00 -3.66
N LEU A 455 23.19 32.36 -3.32
CA LEU A 455 23.58 32.12 -1.92
C LEU A 455 23.96 33.38 -1.14
N ALA A 456 24.47 34.40 -1.83
CA ALA A 456 24.85 35.66 -1.21
C ALA A 456 23.62 36.53 -0.97
N ALA A 457 23.52 37.14 0.21
CA ALA A 457 22.55 38.20 0.45
C ALA A 457 22.84 39.39 -0.49
N GLU A 458 21.84 39.88 -1.22
CA GLU A 458 21.96 41.16 -1.92
C GLU A 458 22.22 42.25 -0.88
N ARG A 459 23.46 42.72 -0.79
CA ARG A 459 23.73 44.00 -0.13
C ARG A 459 23.13 45.07 -1.03
N ALA A 460 21.90 45.49 -0.74
CA ALA A 460 21.37 46.74 -1.26
C ALA A 460 22.37 47.84 -0.90
N LYS A 461 23.18 48.27 -1.86
CA LYS A 461 23.93 49.51 -1.77
C LYS A 461 22.88 50.62 -1.78
N VAL A 462 22.42 51.02 -0.60
CA VAL A 462 21.78 52.33 -0.44
C VAL A 462 22.88 53.35 -0.75
N ALA A 463 22.78 53.94 -1.94
CA ALA A 463 23.63 55.05 -2.37
C ALA A 463 23.24 56.35 -1.66
#